data_AF-A0A0D0B0Y6-F1
#
_entry.id   AF-A0A0D0B0Y6-F1
#
_cell.length_a   1.000
_cell.length_b   1.000
_cell.length_c   1.000
_cell.angle_alpha   90.00
_cell.angle_beta   90.00
_cell.angle_gamma   90.00
#
_symmetry.space_group_name_H-M   'P 1'
#
loop_
_entity.id
_entity.type
_entity.pdbx_description
1 polymer ?
#
loop_
_entity_poly.entity_id
_entity_poly.type
_entity_poly.pdbx_seq_one_letter_code
_entity_poly.pdbx_strand_id
1 'polypeptide(L)'
;MPEFLFDETHLETDSLFVDLGSGAGNTVAQAALTRGCKAFGIELRSAIAAIADTMVKAAIVRSQIWGVPVGKIDVVCGDMTRNAEVLE
;
A
#
# COMPACT_ATOMS: atom_id res chain seq x y z
N MET A 1 0.51 -5.35 13.56
CA MET A 1 -0.87 -5.32 14.08
C MET A 1 -1.88 -4.58 13.15
N PRO A 2 -1.72 -4.49 11.81
CA PRO A 2 -2.78 -3.91 10.96
C PRO A 2 -3.92 -4.89 10.61
N GLU A 3 -3.76 -6.20 10.84
CA GLU A 3 -4.85 -7.18 10.60
C GLU A 3 -6.13 -6.85 11.36
N PHE A 4 -6.03 -6.48 12.65
CA PHE A 4 -7.20 -6.07 13.42
C PHE A 4 -7.94 -4.89 12.77
N LEU A 5 -7.20 -3.91 12.24
CA LEU A 5 -7.81 -2.77 11.54
C LEU A 5 -8.54 -3.23 10.27
N PHE A 6 -7.95 -4.14 9.49
CA PHE A 6 -8.56 -4.65 8.27
C PHE A 6 -9.83 -5.44 8.55
N ASP A 7 -9.85 -6.23 9.63
CA ASP A 7 -11.05 -6.97 10.05
C ASP A 7 -12.18 -6.04 10.53
N GLU A 8 -11.87 -5.10 11.44
CA GLU A 8 -12.86 -4.17 12.00
C GLU A 8 -13.45 -3.20 10.98
N THR A 9 -12.69 -2.89 9.92
CA THR A 9 -13.15 -2.01 8.84
C THR A 9 -13.77 -2.77 7.67
N HIS A 10 -13.79 -4.10 7.73
CA HIS A 10 -14.23 -4.96 6.63
C HIS A 10 -13.51 -4.62 5.31
N LEU A 11 -12.18 -4.52 5.38
CA LEU A 11 -11.36 -4.27 4.20
C LEU A 11 -11.33 -5.53 3.31
N GLU A 12 -11.93 -5.43 2.13
CA GLU A 12 -12.14 -6.54 1.20
C GLU A 12 -11.61 -6.19 -0.21
N THR A 13 -11.71 -7.14 -1.16
CA THR A 13 -11.11 -7.02 -2.50
C THR A 13 -11.59 -5.82 -3.34
N ASP A 14 -12.80 -5.33 -3.10
CA ASP A 14 -13.41 -4.17 -3.78
C ASP A 14 -13.10 -2.83 -3.09
N SER A 15 -12.43 -2.87 -1.94
CA SER A 15 -12.06 -1.69 -1.18
C SER A 15 -10.84 -0.97 -1.77
N LEU A 16 -10.74 0.32 -1.47
CA LEU A 16 -9.54 1.13 -1.67
C LEU A 16 -8.91 1.45 -0.30
N PHE A 17 -7.74 0.90 -0.02
CA PHE A 17 -6.94 1.23 1.14
C PHE A 17 -5.98 2.39 0.81
N VAL A 18 -5.96 3.41 1.67
CA VAL A 18 -5.09 4.60 1.51
C VAL A 18 -4.28 4.82 2.78
N ASP A 19 -2.95 4.81 2.67
CA ASP A 19 -2.01 5.08 3.76
C ASP A 19 -1.34 6.46 3.58
N LEU A 20 -1.68 7.38 4.48
CA LEU A 20 -1.24 8.78 4.46
C LEU A 20 0.00 8.96 5.36
N GLY A 21 1.17 9.06 4.73
CA GLY A 21 2.45 8.91 5.44
C GLY A 21 2.91 7.45 5.50
N SER A 22 2.87 6.77 4.34
CA SER A 22 3.02 5.32 4.24
C SER A 22 4.40 4.79 4.62
N GLY A 23 5.38 5.67 4.87
CA GLY A 23 6.73 5.29 5.20
C GLY A 23 7.31 4.33 4.16
N ALA A 24 7.84 3.20 4.62
CA ALA A 24 8.43 2.17 3.76
C ALA A 24 7.42 1.27 3.03
N GLY A 25 6.11 1.55 3.11
CA GLY A 25 5.06 0.87 2.33
C GLY A 25 4.58 -0.48 2.88
N ASN A 26 5.00 -0.88 4.08
CA ASN A 26 4.67 -2.22 4.63
C ASN A 26 3.16 -2.44 4.80
N THR A 27 2.44 -1.46 5.34
CA THR A 27 1.00 -1.57 5.57
C THR A 27 0.23 -1.62 4.25
N VAL A 28 0.65 -0.82 3.27
CA VAL A 28 0.09 -0.82 1.90
C VAL A 28 0.25 -2.19 1.25
N ALA A 29 1.46 -2.76 1.31
CA ALA A 29 1.72 -4.10 0.79
C ALA A 29 0.91 -5.18 1.54
N GLN A 30 0.83 -5.09 2.87
CA GLN A 30 0.06 -6.03 3.67
C GLN A 30 -1.43 -6.00 3.31
N ALA A 31 -2.03 -4.81 3.17
CA ALA A 31 -3.43 -4.66 2.77
C ALA A 31 -3.75 -5.36 1.44
N ALA A 32 -2.92 -5.12 0.42
CA ALA A 32 -3.12 -5.75 -0.89
C ALA A 32 -2.82 -7.26 -0.89
N LEU A 33 -1.84 -7.72 -0.11
CA LEU A 33 -1.47 -9.14 -0.03
C LEU A 33 -2.48 -9.97 0.76
N THR A 34 -3.05 -9.43 1.84
CA THR A 34 -3.94 -10.22 2.72
C THR A 34 -5.41 -10.02 2.41
N ARG A 35 -5.81 -8.88 1.84
CA ARG A 35 -7.21 -8.58 1.50
C ARG A 35 -7.50 -8.51 0.00
N GLY A 36 -6.47 -8.53 -0.84
CA GLY A 36 -6.63 -8.42 -2.30
C GLY A 36 -7.17 -7.06 -2.78
N CYS A 37 -7.29 -6.08 -1.88
CA CYS A 37 -7.80 -4.74 -2.18
C CYS A 37 -6.82 -3.93 -3.05
N LYS A 38 -7.30 -2.85 -3.65
CA LYS A 38 -6.40 -1.82 -4.18
C LYS A 38 -5.82 -1.04 -3.00
N ALA A 39 -4.50 -0.93 -2.93
CA ALA A 39 -3.80 -0.22 -1.86
C ALA A 39 -2.91 0.89 -2.44
N PHE A 40 -3.02 2.09 -1.85
CA PHE A 40 -2.26 3.27 -2.23
C PHE A 40 -1.53 3.84 -1.01
N GLY A 41 -0.26 4.22 -1.20
CA GLY A 41 0.54 4.89 -0.16
C GLY A 41 1.19 6.16 -0.67
N ILE A 42 1.16 7.20 0.14
CA ILE A 42 1.89 8.45 -0.11
C ILE A 42 2.84 8.76 1.03
N GLU A 43 4.10 9.07 0.70
CA GLU A 43 5.13 9.43 1.66
C GLU A 43 5.84 10.73 1.24
N LEU A 44 5.96 11.67 2.17
CA LEU A 44 6.55 12.99 1.92
C LEU A 44 8.07 12.91 1.73
N ARG A 45 8.74 12.04 2.49
CA ARG A 45 10.19 11.95 2.51
C ARG A 45 10.70 11.07 1.37
N SER A 46 11.28 11.70 0.34
CA SER A 46 11.79 11.04 -0.87
C SER A 46 12.69 9.82 -0.62
N ALA A 47 13.61 9.91 0.36
CA ALA A 47 14.49 8.79 0.69
C ALA A 47 13.71 7.57 1.21
N ILE A 48 12.62 7.79 1.96
CA ILE A 48 11.78 6.72 2.48
C ILE A 48 10.83 6.20 1.40
N ALA A 49 10.26 7.09 0.57
CA ALA A 49 9.44 6.72 -0.57
C ALA A 49 10.21 5.85 -1.59
N ALA A 50 11.51 6.11 -1.82
CA ALA A 50 12.35 5.27 -2.66
C ALA A 50 12.56 3.86 -2.09
N ILE A 51 12.64 3.73 -0.76
CA ILE A 51 12.67 2.43 -0.07
C ILE A 51 11.33 1.72 -0.26
N ALA A 52 10.20 2.45 -0.13
CA ALA A 52 8.87 1.90 -0.34
C ALA A 52 8.67 1.34 -1.74
N ASP A 53 9.06 2.09 -2.77
CA ASP A 53 9.00 1.65 -4.17
C ASP A 53 9.79 0.34 -4.39
N THR A 54 11.02 0.27 -3.87
CA THR A 54 11.86 -0.93 -3.98
C THR A 54 11.23 -2.11 -3.22
N MET A 55 10.74 -1.85 -1.99
CA MET A 55 10.14 -2.87 -1.13
C MET A 55 8.88 -3.46 -1.75
N VAL A 56 7.95 -2.61 -2.19
CA VAL A 56 6.67 -3.02 -2.81
C VAL A 56 6.91 -3.83 -4.08
N LYS A 57 7.80 -3.38 -4.97
CA LYS A 57 8.16 -4.15 -6.17
C LYS A 57 8.65 -5.54 -5.81
N ALA A 58 9.50 -5.63 -4.79
CA ALA A 58 10.04 -6.90 -4.34
C ALA A 58 8.98 -7.77 -3.63
N ALA A 59 7.97 -7.18 -3.00
CA ALA A 59 6.82 -7.89 -2.45
C ALA A 59 5.93 -8.49 -3.55
N ILE A 60 5.62 -7.71 -4.60
CA ILE A 60 4.85 -8.16 -5.77
C ILE A 60 5.56 -9.31 -6.49
N VAL A 61 6.88 -9.18 -6.74
CA VAL A 61 7.65 -10.26 -7.38
C VAL A 61 7.62 -11.54 -6.52
N ARG A 62 7.75 -11.42 -5.20
CA ARG A 62 7.69 -12.59 -4.31
C ARG A 62 6.31 -13.21 -4.24
N SER A 63 5.23 -12.42 -4.27
CA SER A 63 3.87 -12.96 -4.29
C SER A 63 3.65 -13.81 -5.54
N GLN A 64 4.15 -13.38 -6.70
CA GLN A 64 4.12 -14.16 -7.93
C GLN A 64 4.92 -15.47 -7.83
N ILE A 65 6.13 -15.43 -7.27
CA ILE A 65 6.97 -16.63 -7.05
C ILE A 65 6.26 -17.65 -6.17
N TRP A 66 5.54 -17.18 -5.14
CA TRP A 66 4.85 -18.04 -4.18
C TRP A 66 3.42 -18.40 -4.58
N GLY A 67 2.91 -17.88 -5.71
CA GLY A 67 1.51 -18.09 -6.11
C GLY A 67 0.49 -17.43 -5.19
N VAL A 68 0.89 -16.38 -4.46
CA VAL A 68 0.01 -15.59 -3.59
C VAL A 68 -0.64 -14.49 -4.43
N PRO A 69 -1.99 -14.48 -4.57
CA PRO A 69 -2.69 -13.39 -5.25
C PRO A 69 -2.47 -12.08 -4.49
N VAL A 70 -2.34 -10.99 -5.22
CA VAL A 70 -2.11 -9.67 -4.64
C VAL A 70 -2.99 -8.65 -5.35
N GLY A 71 -3.60 -7.76 -4.57
CA GLY A 71 -4.30 -6.60 -5.10
C GLY A 71 -3.33 -5.59 -5.73
N LYS A 72 -3.87 -4.53 -6.35
CA LYS A 72 -3.02 -3.49 -6.93
C LYS A 72 -2.33 -2.69 -5.81
N ILE A 73 -1.02 -2.48 -5.91
CA ILE A 73 -0.25 -1.64 -4.99
C ILE A 73 0.36 -0.48 -5.75
N ASP A 74 0.07 0.75 -5.31
CA ASP A 74 0.65 1.98 -5.81
C ASP A 74 1.31 2.73 -4.63
N VAL A 75 2.57 3.16 -4.78
CA VAL A 75 3.25 4.02 -3.78
C VAL A 75 3.89 5.22 -4.45
N VAL A 76 3.71 6.40 -3.88
CA VAL A 76 4.19 7.66 -4.46
C VAL A 76 4.95 8.50 -3.43
N CYS A 77 5.92 9.27 -3.92
CA CYS A 77 6.54 10.34 -3.14
C CYS A 77 5.71 11.61 -3.31
N GLY A 78 5.18 12.18 -2.23
CA GLY A 78 4.38 13.39 -2.33
C GLY A 78 3.84 13.92 -1.00
N ASP A 79 3.32 15.14 -1.05
CA ASP A 79 2.61 15.76 0.06
C ASP A 79 1.12 15.41 -0.03
N MET A 80 0.63 14.61 0.93
CA MET A 80 -0.76 14.19 1.01
C MET A 80 -1.76 15.34 1.08
N THR A 81 -1.33 16.53 1.54
CA THR A 81 -2.20 17.71 1.66
C THR A 81 -2.32 18.50 0.35
N ARG A 82 -1.54 18.13 -0.67
CA ARG A 82 -1.43 18.86 -1.94
C ARG A 82 -1.52 17.96 -3.19
N ASN A 83 -1.44 16.65 -3.03
CA ASN A 83 -1.47 15.70 -4.13
C ASN A 83 -2.91 15.51 -4.64
N ALA A 84 -3.14 15.70 -5.93
CA ALA A 84 -4.46 15.57 -6.54
C ALA A 84 -5.05 14.15 -6.39
N GLU A 85 -4.23 13.10 -6.45
CA GLU A 85 -4.69 11.71 -6.30
C GLU A 85 -5.22 11.39 -4.89
N VAL A 86 -4.91 12.24 -3.90
CA VAL A 86 -5.39 12.10 -2.52
C VAL A 86 -6.56 13.04 -2.22
N LEU A 87 -6.65 14.17 -2.94
CA LEU A 87 -7.63 15.22 -2.68
C LEU A 87 -8.94 15.04 -3.46
N GLU A 88 -8.91 14.28 -4.56
CA GLU A 88 -10.06 13.94 -5.42
C GLU A 88 -10.52 12.49 -5.19
#